data_AF-A0A4D9E2R0-F1
#
_entry.id   AF-A0A4D9E2R0-F1
#
_cell.length_a   1.000
_cell.length_b   1.000
_cell.length_c   1.000
_cell.angle_alpha   90.00
_cell.angle_beta   90.00
_cell.angle_gamma   90.00
#
_symmetry.space_group_name_H-M   'P 1'
#
loop_
_entity.id
_entity.type
_entity.pdbx_description
1 polymer ?
#
loop_
_entity_poly.entity_id
_entity_poly.type
_entity_poly.pdbx_seq_one_letter_code
_entity_poly.pdbx_strand_id
1 'polypeptide(L)'
;MCRILLAFLRGSQKVASRKTRRLLDKSKTFHVTCGVTICVFSVLHVAAHLVNVLNFSVNYTEDFLALNAANYHGEDPRKLLFTTVPGLTGVLMVLVLFLMCTASTYAIRLSNYDIFWYTHNLFFVFYVLLLVHVSGYVTKQTAPVP
;
A
#
# COMPACT_ATOMS: atom_id res chain seq x y z
N MET A 1 4.12 -6.40 -13.69
CA MET A 1 4.96 -6.49 -14.91
C MET A 1 4.59 -7.73 -15.72
N CYS A 2 3.70 -7.63 -16.71
CA CYS A 2 3.24 -8.78 -17.50
C CYS A 2 4.22 -9.08 -18.64
N ARG A 3 5.24 -9.91 -18.37
CA ARG A 3 6.30 -10.25 -19.36
C ARG A 3 5.76 -10.96 -20.61
N ILE A 4 4.65 -11.68 -20.50
CA ILE A 4 4.00 -12.40 -21.61
C ILE A 4 3.33 -11.42 -22.59
N LEU A 5 2.60 -10.42 -22.07
CA LEU A 5 2.06 -9.32 -22.88
C LEU A 5 3.18 -8.51 -23.56
N LEU A 6 4.28 -8.25 -22.85
CA LEU A 6 5.45 -7.55 -23.39
C LEU A 6 6.15 -8.37 -24.49
N ALA A 7 6.17 -9.70 -24.38
CA ALA A 7 6.72 -10.60 -25.40
C ALA A 7 5.79 -10.70 -26.63
N PHE A 8 4.47 -10.79 -26.43
CA PHE A 8 3.47 -10.80 -27.51
C PHE A 8 3.50 -9.50 -28.34
N LEU A 9 3.60 -8.35 -27.66
CA LEU A 9 3.74 -7.05 -28.32
C LEU A 9 5.09 -6.89 -29.06
N ARG A 10 6.13 -7.61 -28.64
CA ARG A 10 7.44 -7.66 -29.34
C ARG A 10 7.43 -8.57 -30.57
N GLY A 11 6.67 -9.68 -30.53
CA GLY A 11 6.56 -10.66 -31.62
C GLY A 11 5.60 -10.24 -32.74
N SER A 12 4.65 -9.34 -32.46
CA SER A 12 3.76 -8.81 -33.49
C SER A 12 4.51 -7.88 -34.45
N GLN A 13 4.90 -8.41 -35.60
CA GLN A 13 5.58 -7.72 -36.72
C GLN A 13 4.79 -6.50 -37.28
N LYS A 14 3.56 -6.24 -36.81
CA LYS A 14 2.75 -5.06 -37.18
C LYS A 14 2.98 -3.81 -36.32
N VAL A 15 3.71 -3.89 -35.20
CA VAL A 15 4.04 -2.71 -34.38
C VAL A 15 5.43 -2.19 -34.75
N ALA A 16 5.59 -1.73 -35.98
CA ALA A 16 6.79 -1.05 -36.49
C ALA A 16 6.95 0.39 -35.95
N SER A 17 6.39 0.71 -34.79
CA SER A 17 6.51 2.05 -34.22
C SER A 17 7.62 2.10 -33.17
N ARG A 18 8.70 2.84 -33.47
CA ARG A 18 9.76 3.21 -32.51
C ARG A 18 9.20 3.70 -31.16
N LYS A 19 7.97 4.24 -31.15
CA LYS A 19 7.24 4.73 -29.98
C LYS A 19 6.91 3.62 -28.97
N THR A 20 6.46 2.46 -29.43
CA THR A 20 6.07 1.34 -28.55
C THR A 20 7.29 0.64 -27.96
N ARG A 21 8.38 0.52 -28.74
CA ARG A 21 9.66 -0.01 -28.25
C ARG A 21 10.29 0.90 -27.19
N ARG A 22 10.24 2.24 -27.39
CA ARG A 22 10.62 3.24 -26.38
C ARG A 22 9.78 3.15 -25.10
N LEU A 23 8.48 2.88 -25.19
CA LEU A 23 7.62 2.68 -24.02
C LEU A 23 7.97 1.40 -23.27
N LEU A 24 8.33 0.33 -23.98
CA LEU A 24 8.78 -0.94 -23.40
C LEU A 24 10.11 -0.77 -22.64
N ASP A 25 11.08 -0.08 -23.24
CA ASP A 25 12.38 0.17 -22.62
C ASP A 25 12.26 1.11 -21.40
N LYS A 26 11.24 1.98 -21.37
CA LYS A 26 10.90 2.81 -20.21
C LYS A 26 10.03 2.12 -19.17
N SER A 27 9.47 0.94 -19.43
CA SER A 27 8.55 0.27 -18.50
C SER A 27 9.17 -0.04 -17.15
N LYS A 28 10.48 -0.33 -17.12
CA LYS A 28 11.24 -0.52 -15.87
C LYS A 28 11.40 0.79 -15.11
N THR A 29 11.78 1.87 -15.78
CA THR A 29 11.87 3.20 -15.18
C THR A 29 10.52 3.63 -14.63
N PHE A 30 9.44 3.39 -15.39
CA PHE A 30 8.07 3.64 -14.96
C PHE A 30 7.70 2.84 -13.70
N HIS A 31 7.98 1.54 -13.66
CA HIS A 31 7.77 0.70 -12.47
C HIS A 31 8.50 1.24 -11.24
N VAL A 32 9.76 1.68 -11.41
CA VAL A 32 10.54 2.28 -10.32
C VAL A 32 9.94 3.60 -9.87
N THR A 33 9.56 4.48 -10.81
CA THR A 33 8.89 5.75 -10.49
C THR A 33 7.58 5.51 -9.73
N CYS A 34 6.74 4.58 -10.20
CA CYS A 34 5.52 4.18 -9.48
C CYS A 34 5.82 3.65 -8.08
N GLY A 35 6.83 2.79 -7.93
CA GLY A 35 7.25 2.28 -6.63
C GLY A 35 7.65 3.40 -5.67
N VAL A 36 8.46 4.36 -6.11
CA VAL A 36 8.84 5.53 -5.31
C VAL A 36 7.62 6.37 -4.94
N THR A 37 6.72 6.65 -5.88
CA THR A 37 5.49 7.40 -5.58
C THR A 37 4.63 6.67 -4.55
N ILE A 38 4.50 5.35 -4.63
CA ILE A 38 3.76 4.55 -3.64
C ILE A 38 4.43 4.68 -2.27
N CYS A 39 5.76 4.47 -2.14
CA CYS A 39 6.43 4.58 -0.84
C CYS A 39 6.20 6.01 -0.24
N VAL A 40 6.26 7.09 -1.04
CA VAL A 40 6.02 8.47 -0.57
C VAL A 40 4.57 8.71 -0.14
N PHE A 41 3.60 8.38 -0.98
CA PHE A 41 2.19 8.58 -0.65
C PHE A 41 1.73 7.69 0.51
N SER A 42 2.32 6.50 0.68
CA SER A 42 2.06 5.65 1.84
C SER A 42 2.51 6.31 3.15
N VAL A 43 3.66 6.99 3.18
CA VAL A 43 4.11 7.73 4.39
C VAL A 43 3.14 8.87 4.72
N LEU A 44 2.73 9.66 3.72
CA LEU A 44 1.75 10.73 3.91
C LEU A 44 0.40 10.19 4.39
N HIS A 45 -0.05 9.06 3.82
CA HIS A 45 -1.29 8.40 4.19
C HIS A 45 -1.27 7.89 5.65
N VAL A 46 -0.17 7.28 6.09
CA VAL A 46 0.01 6.85 7.49
C VAL A 46 0.01 8.06 8.43
N ALA A 47 0.68 9.16 8.07
CA ALA A 47 0.67 10.38 8.85
C ALA A 47 -0.73 10.97 9.01
N ALA A 48 -1.51 11.01 7.92
CA ALA A 48 -2.90 11.45 7.95
C ALA A 48 -3.76 10.55 8.87
N HIS A 49 -3.57 9.23 8.81
CA HIS A 49 -4.25 8.30 9.73
C HIS A 49 -3.86 8.53 11.19
N LEU A 50 -2.58 8.79 11.49
CA LEU A 50 -2.14 9.07 12.86
C LEU A 50 -2.78 10.33 13.42
N VAL A 51 -2.80 11.42 12.65
CA VAL A 51 -3.48 12.67 13.03
C VAL A 51 -4.97 12.42 13.26
N ASN A 52 -5.61 11.64 12.40
CA ASN A 52 -7.03 11.32 12.53
C ASN A 52 -7.33 10.49 13.79
N VAL A 53 -6.51 9.47 14.09
CA VAL A 53 -6.65 8.65 15.31
C VAL A 53 -6.45 9.50 16.57
N LEU A 54 -5.48 10.42 16.57
CA LEU A 54 -5.29 11.35 17.70
C LEU A 54 -6.50 12.29 17.85
N ASN A 55 -7.02 12.82 16.75
CA ASN A 55 -8.22 13.64 16.78
C ASN A 55 -9.44 12.87 17.29
N PHE A 56 -9.61 11.60 16.94
CA PHE A 56 -10.66 10.74 17.49
C PHE A 56 -10.51 10.45 18.98
N SER A 57 -9.28 10.36 19.49
CA SER A 57 -9.03 10.14 20.92
C SER A 57 -9.29 11.41 21.76
N VAL A 58 -8.88 12.59 21.26
CA VAL A 58 -8.99 13.88 21.95
C VAL A 58 -10.38 14.51 21.82
N ASN A 59 -10.97 14.48 20.63
CA ASN A 59 -12.26 15.12 20.33
C ASN A 59 -13.42 14.12 20.34
N TYR A 60 -13.31 13.05 21.13
CA TYR A 60 -14.37 12.08 21.28
C TYR A 60 -15.66 12.80 21.76
N THR A 61 -16.79 12.46 21.17
CA THR A 61 -18.10 13.03 21.52
C THR A 61 -19.17 11.96 21.36
N GLU A 62 -19.87 11.63 22.45
CA GLU A 62 -20.93 10.61 22.51
C GLU A 62 -22.06 10.83 21.49
N ASP A 63 -22.28 12.08 21.04
CA ASP A 63 -23.33 12.41 20.05
C ASP A 63 -23.08 11.86 18.65
N PHE A 64 -21.83 11.48 18.32
CA PHE A 64 -21.45 10.99 16.99
C PHE A 64 -20.67 9.67 17.06
N LEU A 65 -21.23 8.66 17.72
CA LEU A 65 -20.67 7.30 17.82
C LEU A 65 -20.29 6.68 16.46
N ALA A 66 -21.04 6.96 15.40
CA ALA A 66 -20.75 6.48 14.05
C ALA A 66 -19.49 7.12 13.42
N LEU A 67 -19.09 8.32 13.90
CA LEU A 67 -17.86 9.00 13.47
C LEU A 67 -16.67 8.63 14.37
N ASN A 68 -16.92 8.28 15.62
CA ASN A 68 -15.87 7.95 16.58
C ASN A 68 -15.35 6.54 16.35
N ALA A 69 -14.10 6.46 15.91
CA ALA A 69 -13.41 5.18 15.82
C ALA A 69 -13.03 4.61 17.21
N ALA A 70 -13.05 5.44 18.26
CA ALA A 70 -12.75 5.07 19.64
C ALA A 70 -14.03 4.59 20.36
N ASN A 71 -13.88 3.67 21.31
CA ASN A 71 -14.99 3.14 22.10
C ASN A 71 -15.27 3.94 23.38
N TYR A 72 -14.34 4.78 23.83
CA TYR A 72 -14.48 5.62 25.02
C TYR A 72 -13.55 6.84 24.96
N HIS A 73 -13.90 7.90 25.70
CA HIS A 73 -13.06 9.09 25.87
C HIS A 73 -11.64 8.73 26.34
N GLY A 74 -10.63 9.19 25.59
CA GLY A 74 -9.22 8.95 25.94
C GLY A 74 -8.74 7.50 25.71
N GLU A 75 -9.42 6.72 24.87
CA GLU A 75 -8.91 5.41 24.46
C GLU A 75 -7.52 5.55 23.83
N ASP A 76 -6.61 4.67 24.26
CA ASP A 76 -5.23 4.66 23.79
C ASP A 76 -5.19 4.53 22.26
N PRO A 77 -4.60 5.49 21.54
CA PRO A 77 -4.48 5.47 20.07
C PRO A 77 -3.88 4.18 19.51
N ARG A 78 -3.00 3.56 20.30
CA ARG A 78 -2.35 2.28 19.98
C ARG A 78 -3.34 1.14 19.97
N LYS A 79 -4.32 1.16 20.88
CA LYS A 79 -5.36 0.14 20.96
C LYS A 79 -6.22 0.20 19.71
N LEU A 80 -6.66 1.40 19.27
CA LEU A 80 -7.36 1.58 17.99
C LEU A 80 -6.58 1.06 16.77
N LEU A 81 -5.27 1.26 16.74
CA LEU A 81 -4.41 0.78 15.66
C LEU A 81 -4.34 -0.75 15.59
N PHE A 82 -4.38 -1.45 16.72
CA PHE A 82 -4.28 -2.92 16.76
C PHE A 82 -5.62 -3.65 16.84
N THR A 83 -6.70 -2.98 17.24
CA THR A 83 -8.04 -3.59 17.35
C THR A 83 -8.87 -3.44 16.08
N THR A 84 -8.59 -2.45 15.24
CA THR A 84 -9.35 -2.23 14.01
C THR A 84 -8.74 -2.99 12.82
N VAL A 85 -9.60 -3.58 11.98
CA VAL A 85 -9.17 -4.28 10.76
C VAL A 85 -8.32 -3.38 9.85
N PRO A 86 -8.70 -2.11 9.57
CA PRO A 86 -7.85 -1.20 8.81
C PRO A 86 -6.52 -0.87 9.52
N GLY A 87 -6.52 -0.71 10.84
CA GLY A 87 -5.30 -0.43 11.60
C GLY A 87 -4.28 -1.56 11.51
N LEU A 88 -4.69 -2.80 11.82
CA LEU A 88 -3.81 -3.96 11.81
C LEU A 88 -3.29 -4.26 10.40
N THR A 89 -4.19 -4.26 9.41
CA THR A 89 -3.79 -4.47 8.00
C THR A 89 -2.86 -3.37 7.50
N GLY A 90 -3.10 -2.11 7.89
CA GLY A 90 -2.24 -0.98 7.55
C GLY A 90 -0.82 -1.11 8.09
N VAL A 91 -0.67 -1.50 9.36
CA VAL A 91 0.66 -1.75 9.97
C VAL A 91 1.40 -2.88 9.24
N LEU A 92 0.72 -3.99 8.95
CA LEU A 92 1.31 -5.11 8.21
C LEU A 92 1.70 -4.71 6.78
N MET A 93 0.88 -3.89 6.09
CA MET A 93 1.20 -3.38 4.77
C MET A 93 2.44 -2.48 4.77
N VAL A 94 2.57 -1.59 5.75
CA VAL A 94 3.74 -0.71 5.89
C VAL A 94 5.01 -1.54 6.11
N LEU A 95 4.95 -2.58 6.94
CA LEU A 95 6.07 -3.50 7.15
C LEU A 95 6.48 -4.19 5.85
N VAL A 96 5.53 -4.76 5.12
CA VAL A 96 5.78 -5.43 3.83
C VAL A 96 6.36 -4.45 2.80
N LEU A 97 5.76 -3.26 2.69
CA LEU A 97 6.22 -2.22 1.77
C LEU A 97 7.65 -1.76 2.12
N PHE A 98 7.96 -1.60 3.41
CA PHE A 98 9.30 -1.23 3.87
C PHE A 98 10.34 -2.29 3.48
N LEU A 99 10.05 -3.58 3.69
CA LEU A 99 10.92 -4.68 3.29
C LEU A 99 11.14 -4.69 1.76
N MET A 100 10.08 -4.51 0.98
CA MET A 100 10.16 -4.43 -0.48
C MET A 100 10.95 -3.21 -0.98
N CYS A 101 10.67 -2.00 -0.46
CA CYS A 101 11.38 -0.76 -0.85
C CYS A 101 12.88 -0.89 -0.48
N THR A 102 13.21 -1.41 0.71
CA THR A 102 14.60 -1.59 1.19
C THR A 102 15.38 -2.60 0.36
N ALA A 103 14.83 -3.81 0.15
CA ALA A 103 15.49 -4.83 -0.66
C ALA A 103 15.60 -4.45 -2.15
N SER A 104 14.77 -3.51 -2.62
CA SER A 104 14.82 -2.94 -3.97
C SER A 104 15.91 -1.87 -4.17
N THR A 105 16.60 -1.45 -3.10
CA THR A 105 17.71 -0.48 -3.20
C THR A 105 18.86 -1.03 -4.05
N TYR A 106 19.61 -0.12 -4.67
CA TYR A 106 20.73 -0.50 -5.54
C TYR A 106 21.77 -1.36 -4.81
N ALA A 107 22.08 -1.02 -3.56
CA ALA A 107 23.05 -1.74 -2.73
C ALA A 107 22.66 -3.21 -2.52
N ILE A 108 21.43 -3.47 -2.07
CA ILE A 108 20.99 -4.85 -1.78
C ILE A 108 20.83 -5.65 -3.08
N ARG A 109 20.24 -5.06 -4.12
CA ARG A 109 20.03 -5.76 -5.39
C ARG A 109 21.34 -6.13 -6.09
N LEU A 110 22.39 -5.32 -5.94
CA LEU A 110 23.71 -5.63 -6.49
C LEU A 110 24.46 -6.66 -5.64
N SER A 111 24.31 -6.60 -4.31
CA SER A 111 24.95 -7.53 -3.39
C SER A 111 24.35 -8.93 -3.45
N ASN A 112 23.02 -9.05 -3.48
CA ASN A 112 22.34 -10.34 -3.56
C ASN A 112 20.98 -10.21 -4.25
N TYR A 113 20.91 -10.68 -5.49
CA TYR A 113 19.69 -10.59 -6.30
C TYR A 113 18.56 -11.49 -5.78
N ASP A 114 18.87 -12.59 -5.09
CA ASP A 114 17.85 -13.50 -4.57
C ASP A 114 17.03 -12.85 -3.46
N ILE A 115 17.68 -12.08 -2.58
CA ILE A 115 17.00 -11.29 -1.54
C ILE A 115 16.00 -10.34 -2.19
N PHE A 116 16.43 -9.60 -3.22
CA PHE A 116 15.53 -8.76 -4.00
C PHE A 116 14.37 -9.57 -4.58
N TRP A 117 14.64 -10.71 -5.23
CA TRP A 117 13.59 -11.50 -5.86
C TRP A 117 12.54 -11.98 -4.84
N TYR A 118 12.97 -12.60 -3.74
CA TYR A 118 12.05 -13.18 -2.75
C TYR A 118 11.24 -12.11 -2.03
N THR A 119 11.90 -11.04 -1.58
CA THR A 119 11.21 -9.93 -0.90
C THR A 119 10.27 -9.19 -1.85
N HIS A 120 10.64 -8.99 -3.11
CA HIS A 120 9.80 -8.27 -4.06
C HIS A 120 8.53 -9.05 -4.42
N ASN A 121 8.54 -10.39 -4.32
CA ASN A 121 7.34 -11.24 -4.48
C ASN A 121 6.32 -11.09 -3.36
N LEU A 122 6.66 -10.44 -2.24
CA LEU A 122 5.70 -10.05 -1.21
C LEU A 122 4.63 -9.08 -1.75
N PHE A 123 4.76 -8.56 -2.99
CA PHE A 123 3.73 -7.78 -3.65
C PHE A 123 2.36 -8.50 -3.69
N PHE A 124 2.33 -9.84 -3.79
CA PHE A 124 1.09 -10.61 -3.72
C PHE A 124 0.41 -10.46 -2.35
N VAL A 125 1.20 -10.60 -1.28
CA VAL A 125 0.72 -10.41 0.09
C VAL A 125 0.26 -8.96 0.30
N PHE A 126 1.02 -8.00 -0.19
CA PHE A 126 0.67 -6.58 -0.13
C PHE A 126 -0.69 -6.29 -0.80
N TYR A 127 -0.96 -6.86 -1.99
CA TYR A 127 -2.25 -6.68 -2.66
C TYR A 127 -3.41 -7.34 -1.92
N VAL A 128 -3.21 -8.53 -1.35
CA VAL A 128 -4.25 -9.18 -0.52
C VAL A 128 -4.56 -8.32 0.70
N LEU A 129 -3.52 -7.85 1.42
CA LEU A 129 -3.70 -6.95 2.55
C LEU A 129 -4.37 -5.64 2.15
N LEU A 130 -4.03 -5.06 0.99
CA LEU A 130 -4.66 -3.84 0.47
C LEU A 130 -6.17 -4.03 0.24
N LEU A 131 -6.59 -5.16 -0.33
CA LEU A 131 -8.01 -5.45 -0.55
C LEU A 131 -8.79 -5.53 0.77
N VAL A 132 -8.21 -6.18 1.78
CA VAL A 132 -8.81 -6.30 3.13
C VAL A 132 -8.79 -4.96 3.86
N HIS A 133 -7.73 -4.17 3.72
CA HIS A 133 -7.58 -2.87 4.34
C HIS A 133 -8.67 -1.89 3.87
N VAL A 134 -8.91 -1.85 2.55
CA VAL A 134 -9.95 -1.01 1.96
C VAL A 134 -11.35 -1.51 2.33
N SER A 135 -11.60 -2.83 2.31
CA SER A 135 -12.92 -3.36 2.68
C SER A 135 -13.28 -3.09 4.14
N GLY A 136 -12.31 -3.17 5.06
CA GLY A 136 -12.51 -2.85 6.47
C GLY A 136 -12.86 -1.39 6.75
N TYR A 137 -12.53 -0.47 5.84
CA TYR A 137 -12.95 0.94 5.90
C TYR A 137 -14.39 1.11 5.38
N VAL A 138 -14.73 0.45 4.27
CA VAL A 138 -16.06 0.52 3.65
C VAL A 138 -17.13 -0.06 4.58
N THR A 139 -16.86 -1.20 5.24
CA THR A 139 -17.83 -1.82 6.15
C THR A 139 -18.14 -0.96 7.38
N LYS A 140 -17.19 -0.14 7.83
CA LYS A 140 -17.44 0.83 8.91
C LYS A 140 -18.38 1.97 8.50
N GLN A 141 -18.34 2.41 7.23
CA GLN A 141 -19.26 3.45 6.73
C GLN A 141 -20.68 2.95 6.53
N THR A 142 -20.87 1.64 6.34
CA THR A 142 -22.18 1.03 6.05
C THR A 142 -22.81 0.32 7.25
N ALA A 143 -22.14 0.28 8.40
CA ALA A 143 -22.70 -0.33 9.60
C ALA A 143 -23.87 0.54 10.10
N PRO A 144 -25.11 0.00 10.21
CA PRO A 144 -26.22 0.74 10.78
C PRO A 144 -25.92 1.04 12.25
N VAL A 145 -26.09 2.31 12.61
CA VAL A 145 -26.01 2.79 14.00
C VAL A 145 -27.15 2.10 14.78
N PRO A 146 -26.87 1.40 15.90
CA PRO A 146 -27.91 0.91 16.79
C PRO A 146 -28.65 2.06 17.50
#